data_AF-I7GK11-F1
#
_entry.id   AF-I7GK11-F1
#
_cell.length_a   1.000
_cell.length_b   1.000
_cell.length_c   1.000
_cell.angle_alpha   90.00
_cell.angle_beta   90.00
_cell.angle_gamma   90.00
#
_symmetry.space_group_name_H-M   'P 1'
#
loop_
_entity.id
_entity.type
_entity.pdbx_description
1 polymer ?
#
loop_
_entity_poly.entity_id
_entity_poly.type
_entity_poly.pdbx_seq_one_letter_code
_entity_poly.pdbx_strand_id
1 'polypeptide(L)'
;MMGPAPGATPASGSAASKFLCLPPGITVCDSGRGSLVFGDMEGQIWFLPRSLQLTGFQAYKLRVTHLYQLKQHNILASVGEDEEGINPLVKIWNLEKRDGGNPLCTRIFPAIPGTEPTVVSCLTVHENLNFMAIGFTDGSVTLNKGDITRDRHSKTQILHKGNYPVTGLAFRQAGKTTHFVCCDNRERPVLYSFWKRLSSRGVGHPWLWPALLSPK
;
A
#
# COMPACT_ATOMS: atom_id res chain seq x y z
N MET A 1 48.36 -21.67 -58.54
CA MET A 1 48.06 -20.35 -57.95
C MET A 1 46.61 -20.00 -58.23
N MET A 2 45.74 -20.13 -57.23
CA MET A 2 44.45 -19.44 -57.12
C MET A 2 44.00 -19.69 -55.68
N GLY A 3 44.19 -18.69 -54.82
CA GLY A 3 43.82 -18.76 -53.41
C GLY A 3 42.31 -18.56 -53.23
N PRO A 4 41.68 -19.19 -52.23
CA PRO A 4 40.27 -18.97 -51.95
C PRO A 4 40.04 -17.71 -51.08
N ALA A 5 38.82 -17.19 -51.22
CA ALA A 5 38.26 -15.94 -50.71
C ALA A 5 38.34 -15.73 -49.18
N PRO A 6 38.24 -14.48 -48.70
CA PRO A 6 38.32 -14.15 -47.28
C PRO A 6 37.10 -14.68 -46.50
N GLY A 7 37.38 -15.31 -45.37
CA GLY A 7 36.39 -15.88 -44.47
C GLY A 7 35.44 -14.82 -43.88
N ALA A 8 34.16 -15.14 -43.91
CA ALA A 8 33.12 -14.42 -43.19
C ALA A 8 33.39 -14.49 -41.67
N THR A 9 33.48 -13.33 -41.04
CA THR A 9 33.40 -13.18 -39.59
C THR A 9 31.99 -13.58 -39.12
N PRO A 10 31.83 -14.54 -38.19
CA PRO A 10 30.56 -14.69 -37.52
C PRO A 10 30.42 -13.54 -36.52
N ALA A 11 29.50 -12.62 -36.80
CA ALA A 11 29.00 -11.68 -35.81
C ALA A 11 28.27 -12.48 -34.72
N SER A 12 28.96 -12.75 -33.61
CA SER A 12 28.35 -13.34 -32.42
C SER A 12 27.51 -12.28 -31.70
N GLY A 13 26.36 -11.95 -32.28
CA GLY A 13 25.27 -11.27 -31.60
C GLY A 13 24.61 -12.23 -30.61
N SER A 14 25.31 -12.57 -29.53
CA SER A 14 24.67 -13.18 -28.36
C SER A 14 24.13 -12.05 -27.51
N ALA A 15 22.96 -11.53 -27.89
CA ALA A 15 22.13 -10.76 -26.98
C ALA A 15 21.68 -11.72 -25.87
N ALA A 16 22.56 -11.95 -24.89
CA ALA A 16 22.18 -12.54 -23.63
C ALA A 16 21.02 -11.68 -23.12
N SER A 17 19.83 -12.27 -23.06
CA SER A 17 18.74 -11.71 -22.27
C SER A 17 19.33 -11.52 -20.88
N LYS A 18 19.66 -10.27 -20.52
CA LYS A 18 20.07 -9.93 -19.17
C LYS A 18 18.93 -10.38 -18.28
N PHE A 19 19.09 -11.53 -17.64
CA PHE A 19 18.13 -12.02 -16.67
C PHE A 19 18.03 -10.94 -15.60
N LEU A 20 16.84 -10.37 -15.46
CA LEU A 20 16.60 -9.37 -14.45
C LEU A 20 16.70 -10.06 -13.09
N CYS A 21 17.74 -9.72 -12.32
CA CYS A 21 17.89 -10.20 -10.96
C CYS A 21 17.11 -9.26 -10.04
N LEU A 22 16.13 -9.81 -9.32
CA LEU A 22 15.45 -9.08 -8.27
C LEU A 22 16.34 -9.00 -7.03
N PRO A 23 16.20 -7.95 -6.20
CA PRO A 23 16.88 -7.88 -4.92
C PRO A 23 16.53 -9.11 -4.05
N PRO A 24 17.49 -9.65 -3.29
CA PRO A 24 17.16 -10.66 -2.29
C PRO A 24 16.23 -10.07 -1.23
N GLY A 25 15.48 -10.93 -0.53
CA GLY A 25 14.71 -10.48 0.63
C GLY A 25 13.45 -9.67 0.33
N ILE A 26 12.83 -9.81 -0.86
CA ILE A 26 11.53 -9.18 -1.14
C ILE A 26 10.49 -9.65 -0.13
N THR A 27 9.83 -8.70 0.52
CA THR A 27 8.84 -8.92 1.58
C THR A 27 7.42 -8.70 1.11
N VAL A 28 7.26 -7.75 0.20
CA VAL A 28 5.97 -7.31 -0.31
C VAL A 28 6.11 -6.87 -1.75
N CYS A 29 5.07 -7.11 -2.53
CA CYS A 29 4.96 -6.64 -3.90
C CYS A 29 3.59 -6.02 -4.13
N ASP A 30 3.55 -5.00 -4.97
CA ASP A 30 2.33 -4.43 -5.52
C ASP A 30 2.52 -4.07 -7.00
N SER A 31 1.44 -3.79 -7.70
CA SER A 31 1.46 -3.44 -9.12
C SER A 31 0.51 -2.29 -9.43
N GLY A 32 0.99 -1.37 -10.23
CA GLY A 32 0.20 -0.19 -10.59
C GLY A 32 0.91 0.67 -11.61
N ARG A 33 0.10 1.33 -12.45
CA ARG A 33 0.58 2.34 -13.41
C ARG A 33 1.71 1.88 -14.35
N GLY A 34 1.73 0.59 -14.70
CA GLY A 34 2.74 0.03 -15.61
C GLY A 34 4.11 -0.22 -14.98
N SER A 35 4.19 -0.27 -13.65
CA SER A 35 5.34 -0.72 -12.88
C SER A 35 4.93 -1.76 -11.86
N LEU A 36 5.82 -2.71 -11.58
CA LEU A 36 5.78 -3.46 -10.33
C LEU A 36 6.53 -2.66 -9.27
N VAL A 37 6.10 -2.80 -8.02
CA VAL A 37 6.71 -2.17 -6.85
C VAL A 37 7.02 -3.26 -5.84
N PHE A 38 8.22 -3.26 -5.29
CA PHE A 38 8.65 -4.23 -4.29
C PHE A 38 9.17 -3.51 -3.06
N GLY A 39 8.99 -4.12 -1.90
CA GLY A 39 9.67 -3.76 -0.66
C GLY A 39 10.57 -4.91 -0.23
N ASP A 40 11.73 -4.59 0.35
CA ASP A 40 12.68 -5.59 0.85
C ASP A 40 12.87 -5.55 2.38
N MET A 41 13.67 -6.50 2.87
CA MET A 41 14.02 -6.69 4.29
C MET A 41 15.05 -5.69 4.78
N GLU A 42 15.58 -4.85 3.88
CA GLU A 42 16.58 -3.82 4.10
C GLU A 42 15.98 -2.41 4.03
N GLY A 43 14.66 -2.30 3.84
CA GLY A 43 13.93 -1.04 3.89
C GLY A 43 13.93 -0.24 2.58
N GLN A 44 14.39 -0.82 1.47
CA GLN A 44 14.30 -0.21 0.15
C GLN A 44 12.97 -0.54 -0.52
N ILE A 45 12.50 0.43 -1.30
CA ILE A 45 11.39 0.24 -2.24
C ILE A 45 11.95 0.27 -3.65
N TRP A 46 11.60 -0.75 -4.43
CA TRP A 46 12.04 -0.96 -5.79
C TRP A 46 10.89 -0.77 -6.77
N PHE A 47 11.14 -0.09 -7.88
CA PHE A 47 10.26 0.04 -9.03
C PHE A 47 10.84 -0.72 -10.21
N LEU A 48 10.03 -1.61 -10.77
CA LEU A 48 10.30 -2.34 -11.98
C LEU A 48 9.29 -1.96 -13.07
N PRO A 49 9.58 -0.94 -13.88
CA PRO A 49 8.77 -0.56 -15.03
C PRO A 49 8.86 -1.59 -16.17
N ARG A 50 7.99 -1.45 -17.18
CA ARG A 50 8.00 -2.30 -18.40
C ARG A 50 9.31 -2.28 -19.18
N SER A 51 10.17 -1.27 -19.00
CA SER A 51 11.52 -1.24 -19.59
C SER A 51 12.49 -2.20 -18.93
N LEU A 52 12.07 -2.89 -17.85
CA LEU A 52 12.90 -3.81 -17.07
C LEU A 52 14.15 -3.14 -16.48
N GLN A 53 14.08 -1.83 -16.25
CA GLN A 53 15.13 -1.07 -15.56
C GLN A 53 14.73 -0.92 -14.10
N LEU A 54 15.26 -1.78 -13.25
CA LEU A 54 15.03 -1.74 -11.82
C LEU A 54 15.64 -0.47 -11.22
N THR A 55 14.84 0.27 -10.47
CA THR A 55 15.27 1.47 -9.73
C THR A 55 14.76 1.37 -8.31
N GLY A 56 15.51 1.88 -7.33
CA GLY A 56 15.09 1.79 -5.93
C GLY A 56 15.52 3.01 -5.14
N PHE A 57 14.92 3.16 -3.95
CA PHE A 57 15.28 4.20 -3.00
C PHE A 57 15.10 3.68 -1.57
N GLN A 58 15.88 4.22 -0.64
CA GLN A 58 15.77 3.88 0.78
C GLN A 58 14.49 4.52 1.36
N ALA A 59 13.50 3.70 1.71
CA ALA A 59 12.23 4.18 2.26
C ALA A 59 12.19 4.07 3.79
N TYR A 60 12.81 3.03 4.34
CA TYR A 60 12.87 2.73 5.77
C TYR A 60 14.28 2.32 6.17
N LYS A 61 14.64 2.33 7.45
CA LYS A 61 15.97 1.90 7.90
C LYS A 61 16.10 0.38 8.07
N LEU A 62 15.00 -0.32 8.39
CA LEU A 62 15.01 -1.77 8.62
C LEU A 62 14.33 -2.52 7.49
N ARG A 63 13.00 -2.50 7.40
CA ARG A 63 12.26 -3.29 6.40
C ARG A 63 10.99 -2.62 5.93
N VAL A 64 10.56 -2.96 4.73
CA VAL A 64 9.21 -2.67 4.23
C VAL A 64 8.33 -3.88 4.51
N THR A 65 7.10 -3.69 4.97
CA THR A 65 6.17 -4.79 5.27
C THR A 65 4.92 -4.73 4.40
N HIS A 66 4.42 -3.54 4.07
CA HIS A 66 3.22 -3.38 3.27
C HIS A 66 3.41 -2.29 2.22
N LEU A 67 2.83 -2.50 1.04
CA LEU A 67 2.76 -1.53 -0.04
C LEU A 67 1.32 -1.44 -0.55
N TYR A 68 0.92 -0.23 -0.92
CA TYR A 68 -0.34 0.02 -1.59
C TYR A 68 -0.18 1.18 -2.57
N GLN A 69 -0.16 0.86 -3.86
CA GLN A 69 -0.04 1.79 -4.96
C GLN A 69 -1.44 2.15 -5.48
N LEU A 70 -1.77 3.44 -5.44
CA LEU A 70 -3.03 3.91 -6.02
C LEU A 70 -3.01 3.80 -7.54
N LYS A 71 -4.17 3.48 -8.13
CA LYS A 71 -4.29 3.29 -9.57
C LYS A 71 -4.64 4.59 -10.28
N GLN A 72 -5.41 5.47 -9.63
CA GLN A 72 -5.84 6.75 -10.19
C GLN A 72 -4.88 7.90 -9.87
N HIS A 73 -4.07 7.75 -8.83
CA HIS A 73 -3.14 8.78 -8.35
C HIS A 73 -1.72 8.26 -8.27
N ASN A 74 -0.75 9.17 -8.44
CA ASN A 74 0.67 8.86 -8.44
C ASN A 74 1.22 8.84 -7.01
N ILE A 75 0.53 8.08 -6.17
CA ILE A 75 0.76 8.01 -4.73
C ILE A 75 1.00 6.56 -4.37
N LEU A 76 2.02 6.34 -3.56
CA LEU A 76 2.34 5.05 -2.96
C LEU A 76 2.26 5.20 -1.45
N ALA A 77 1.45 4.36 -0.81
CA ALA A 77 1.48 4.21 0.63
C ALA A 77 2.33 2.98 0.98
N SER A 78 3.23 3.13 1.95
CA SER A 78 4.04 2.04 2.46
C SER A 78 3.94 1.96 3.98
N VAL A 79 4.16 0.76 4.51
CA VAL A 79 4.38 0.51 5.94
C VAL A 79 5.72 -0.19 6.09
N GLY A 80 6.49 0.22 7.09
CA GLY A 80 7.80 -0.36 7.37
C GLY A 80 8.32 0.05 8.73
N GLU A 81 9.46 -0.50 9.10
CA GLU A 81 10.11 -0.30 10.39
C GLU A 81 11.40 0.52 10.19
N ASP A 82 11.57 1.57 10.98
CA ASP A 82 12.82 2.32 11.04
C ASP A 82 13.70 1.90 12.22
N GLU A 83 13.12 1.38 13.30
CA GLU A 83 13.85 0.99 14.51
C GLU A 83 13.22 -0.26 15.14
N GLU A 84 14.03 -1.16 15.68
CA GLU A 84 13.56 -2.43 16.23
C GLU A 84 12.76 -2.18 17.52
N GLY A 85 11.61 -2.83 17.65
CA GLY A 85 10.73 -2.66 18.80
C GLY A 85 9.93 -1.35 18.81
N ILE A 86 10.06 -0.51 17.78
CA ILE A 86 9.22 0.68 17.60
C ILE A 86 8.05 0.34 16.66
N ASN A 87 6.95 1.06 16.85
CA ASN A 87 5.78 0.98 15.98
C ASN A 87 6.14 1.19 14.50
N PRO A 88 5.58 0.38 13.59
CA PRO A 88 5.79 0.59 12.16
C PRO A 88 5.25 1.96 11.74
N LEU A 89 5.92 2.57 10.77
CA LEU A 89 5.57 3.88 10.23
C LEU A 89 4.88 3.73 8.88
N VAL A 90 3.79 4.46 8.70
CA VAL A 90 3.19 4.69 7.40
C VAL A 90 3.89 5.87 6.74
N LYS A 91 4.38 5.69 5.52
CA LYS A 91 4.95 6.75 4.69
C LYS A 91 4.13 6.90 3.41
N ILE A 92 3.80 8.14 3.07
CA ILE A 92 3.02 8.49 1.88
C ILE A 92 3.94 9.17 0.87
N TRP A 93 4.19 8.49 -0.24
CA TRP A 93 5.10 8.92 -1.28
C TRP A 93 4.34 9.49 -2.47
N ASN A 94 4.69 10.70 -2.86
CA ASN A 94 4.28 11.27 -4.14
C ASN A 94 5.34 10.91 -5.20
N LEU A 95 4.93 10.13 -6.19
CA LEU A 95 5.81 9.62 -7.25
C LEU A 95 6.02 10.62 -8.40
N GLU A 96 5.22 11.69 -8.48
CA GLU A 96 5.42 12.78 -9.45
C GLU A 96 6.49 13.75 -8.99
N LYS A 97 6.49 14.04 -7.69
CA LYS A 97 7.42 14.98 -7.08
C LYS A 97 8.66 14.22 -6.65
N ARG A 98 9.84 14.73 -7.02
CA ARG A 98 11.12 14.17 -6.60
C ARG A 98 11.86 15.15 -5.70
N ASP A 99 12.49 14.61 -4.67
CA ASP A 99 13.40 15.31 -3.77
C ASP A 99 14.72 14.55 -3.73
N GLY A 100 15.83 15.21 -4.11
CA GLY A 100 17.13 14.55 -4.25
C GLY A 100 17.15 13.36 -5.21
N GLY A 101 16.23 13.30 -6.18
CA GLY A 101 16.08 12.18 -7.12
C GLY A 101 15.12 11.07 -6.65
N ASN A 102 14.76 11.04 -5.37
CA ASN A 102 13.84 10.07 -4.78
C ASN A 102 12.40 10.59 -4.77
N PRO A 103 11.38 9.72 -4.69
CA PRO A 103 9.99 10.16 -4.51
C PRO A 103 9.81 11.02 -3.25
N LEU A 104 9.02 12.08 -3.34
CA LEU A 104 8.77 12.97 -2.21
C LEU A 104 7.92 12.27 -1.15
N CYS A 105 8.46 12.13 0.07
CA CYS A 105 7.68 11.69 1.22
C CYS A 105 6.81 12.84 1.74
N THR A 106 5.52 12.79 1.42
CA THR A 106 4.56 13.84 1.80
C THR A 106 4.09 13.74 3.25
N ARG A 107 4.03 12.53 3.81
CA ARG A 107 3.59 12.30 5.19
C ARG A 107 4.25 11.08 5.80
N ILE A 108 4.46 11.16 7.12
CA ILE A 108 4.95 10.07 7.97
C ILE A 108 4.11 10.08 9.24
N PHE A 109 3.56 8.94 9.62
CA PHE A 109 2.84 8.79 10.89
C PHE A 109 2.89 7.34 11.38
N PRO A 110 2.79 7.09 12.69
CA PRO A 110 2.87 5.74 13.22
C PRO A 110 1.57 4.96 12.97
N ALA A 111 1.68 3.69 12.59
CA ALA A 111 0.55 2.78 12.47
C ALA A 111 0.25 2.14 13.83
N ILE A 112 -0.60 2.78 14.62
CA ILE A 112 -0.98 2.28 15.96
C ILE A 112 -2.50 2.33 16.11
N PRO A 113 -3.15 1.25 16.54
CA PRO A 113 -4.58 1.26 16.78
C PRO A 113 -4.99 1.96 18.08
N GLY A 114 -4.09 2.02 19.05
CA GLY A 114 -4.31 2.65 20.35
C GLY A 114 -3.01 3.10 21.00
N THR A 115 -2.76 2.64 22.22
CA THR A 115 -1.53 2.92 22.96
C THR A 115 -0.48 1.81 22.79
N GLU A 116 -0.93 0.57 22.59
CA GLU A 116 -0.05 -0.59 22.50
C GLU A 116 0.48 -0.80 21.08
N PRO A 117 1.80 -1.09 20.93
CA PRO A 117 2.36 -1.49 19.67
C PRO A 117 1.74 -2.75 19.12
N THR A 118 1.23 -2.68 17.88
CA THR A 118 0.59 -3.81 17.22
C THR A 118 1.08 -3.93 15.79
N VAL A 119 1.35 -5.16 15.36
CA VAL A 119 1.81 -5.45 14.00
C VAL A 119 0.67 -5.21 13.01
N VAL A 120 0.98 -4.45 11.96
CA VAL A 120 0.08 -4.24 10.81
C VAL A 120 -0.04 -5.53 10.03
N SER A 121 -1.27 -5.93 9.72
CA SER A 121 -1.57 -7.13 8.94
C SER A 121 -2.04 -6.83 7.52
N CYS A 122 -2.61 -5.64 7.29
CA CYS A 122 -3.07 -5.22 5.97
C CYS A 122 -3.26 -3.70 5.88
N LEU A 123 -3.18 -3.17 4.65
CA LEU A 123 -3.31 -1.76 4.34
C LEU A 123 -4.23 -1.60 3.12
N THR A 124 -5.12 -0.61 3.15
CA THR A 124 -5.85 -0.19 1.94
C THR A 124 -6.05 1.32 1.92
N VAL A 125 -6.04 1.88 0.72
CA VAL A 125 -6.23 3.30 0.47
C VAL A 125 -7.32 3.50 -0.56
N HIS A 126 -8.25 4.40 -0.29
CA HIS A 126 -9.29 4.75 -1.24
C HIS A 126 -8.74 5.64 -2.35
N GLU A 127 -9.18 5.39 -3.59
CA GLU A 127 -8.80 6.16 -4.79
C GLU A 127 -9.19 7.66 -4.74
N ASN A 128 -9.93 8.12 -3.73
CA ASN A 128 -10.28 9.53 -3.58
C ASN A 128 -9.33 10.25 -2.61
N LEU A 129 -8.29 9.55 -2.13
CA LEU A 129 -7.29 10.03 -1.17
C LEU A 129 -7.84 10.50 0.18
N ASN A 130 -9.13 10.30 0.47
CA ASN A 130 -9.77 10.79 1.69
C ASN A 130 -9.85 9.73 2.79
N PHE A 131 -9.57 8.46 2.46
CA PHE A 131 -9.69 7.34 3.38
C PHE A 131 -8.51 6.40 3.22
N MET A 132 -7.91 6.06 4.35
CA MET A 132 -6.92 4.99 4.44
C MET A 132 -7.25 4.15 5.67
N ALA A 133 -7.31 2.84 5.48
CA ALA A 133 -7.56 1.90 6.56
C ALA A 133 -6.34 0.99 6.76
N ILE A 134 -6.06 0.71 8.03
CA ILE A 134 -4.95 -0.13 8.46
C ILE A 134 -5.55 -1.20 9.38
N GLY A 135 -5.30 -2.47 9.05
CA GLY A 135 -5.71 -3.60 9.85
C GLY A 135 -4.53 -4.14 10.62
N PHE A 136 -4.81 -4.64 11.81
CA PHE A 136 -3.82 -5.10 12.75
C PHE A 136 -4.03 -6.57 13.12
N THR A 137 -2.96 -7.19 13.60
CA THR A 137 -2.96 -8.59 14.05
C THR A 137 -3.81 -8.84 15.31
N ASP A 138 -4.07 -7.80 16.12
CA ASP A 138 -4.99 -7.87 17.26
C ASP A 138 -6.48 -7.86 16.84
N GLY A 139 -6.76 -7.67 15.55
CA GLY A 139 -8.12 -7.56 15.00
C GLY A 139 -8.68 -6.14 15.00
N SER A 140 -7.92 -5.14 15.44
CA SER A 140 -8.33 -3.76 15.32
C SER A 140 -8.16 -3.26 13.88
N VAL A 141 -9.00 -2.29 13.50
CA VAL A 141 -8.90 -1.57 12.23
C VAL A 141 -8.94 -0.08 12.53
N THR A 142 -7.92 0.66 12.10
CA THR A 142 -7.96 2.12 12.11
C THR A 142 -8.35 2.67 10.75
N LEU A 143 -9.01 3.82 10.76
CA LEU A 143 -9.37 4.59 9.59
C LEU A 143 -8.87 6.02 9.75
N ASN A 144 -7.93 6.39 8.89
CA ASN A 144 -7.50 7.76 8.66
C ASN A 144 -8.49 8.42 7.71
N LYS A 145 -9.24 9.42 8.21
CA LYS A 145 -10.17 10.23 7.41
C LYS A 145 -9.54 11.59 7.13
N GLY A 146 -9.61 12.04 5.88
CA GLY A 146 -9.01 13.29 5.39
C GLY A 146 -8.01 13.01 4.27
N ASP A 147 -7.50 14.08 3.66
CA ASP A 147 -6.52 13.98 2.58
C ASP A 147 -5.26 13.27 3.08
N ILE A 148 -4.99 12.05 2.60
CA ILE A 148 -3.82 11.26 3.02
C ILE A 148 -2.51 11.86 2.54
N THR A 149 -2.54 12.82 1.60
CA THR A 149 -1.33 13.47 1.06
C THR A 149 -1.00 14.75 1.81
N ARG A 150 -1.92 15.24 2.65
CA ARG A 150 -1.78 16.48 3.41
C ARG A 150 -1.99 16.24 4.89
N ASP A 151 -1.24 16.96 5.72
CA ASP A 151 -1.33 16.78 7.16
C ASP A 151 -2.52 17.53 7.78
N ARG A 152 -2.91 18.65 7.17
CA ARG A 152 -4.02 19.48 7.67
C ARG A 152 -5.35 18.73 7.52
N HIS A 153 -5.95 18.38 8.66
CA HIS A 153 -7.30 17.80 8.87
C HIS A 153 -7.44 16.27 8.84
N SER A 154 -6.36 15.49 8.86
CA SER A 154 -6.52 14.03 8.97
C SER A 154 -6.84 13.60 10.41
N LYS A 155 -7.92 12.83 10.60
CA LYS A 155 -8.30 12.24 11.88
C LYS A 155 -8.25 10.71 11.78
N THR A 156 -7.40 10.11 12.61
CA THR A 156 -7.39 8.65 12.83
C THR A 156 -8.49 8.28 13.82
N GLN A 157 -9.24 7.22 13.53
CA GLN A 157 -10.18 6.62 14.48
C GLN A 157 -10.13 5.11 14.40
N ILE A 158 -10.44 4.44 15.50
CA ILE A 158 -10.65 2.99 15.50
C ILE A 158 -12.03 2.73 14.90
N LEU A 159 -12.07 1.99 13.80
CA LEU A 159 -13.30 1.65 13.08
C LEU A 159 -13.88 0.31 13.54
N HIS A 160 -13.01 -0.65 13.83
CA HIS A 160 -13.36 -1.98 14.29
C HIS A 160 -12.40 -2.42 15.39
N LYS A 161 -12.91 -3.20 16.35
CA LYS A 161 -12.12 -3.96 17.31
C LYS A 161 -12.59 -5.41 17.25
N GLY A 162 -11.74 -6.26 16.72
CA GLY A 162 -11.90 -7.71 16.69
C GLY A 162 -11.02 -8.38 17.74
N ASN A 163 -11.00 -9.72 17.70
CA ASN A 163 -10.09 -10.55 18.48
C ASN A 163 -9.26 -11.49 17.57
N TYR A 164 -9.40 -11.34 16.25
CA TYR A 164 -8.77 -12.20 15.25
C TYR A 164 -8.03 -11.30 14.26
N PRO A 165 -6.85 -11.72 13.77
CA PRO A 165 -6.08 -10.93 12.83
C PRO A 165 -6.91 -10.51 11.61
N VAL A 166 -6.83 -9.23 11.25
CA VAL A 166 -7.46 -8.74 10.02
C VAL A 166 -6.68 -9.26 8.83
N THR A 167 -7.32 -9.98 7.92
CA THR A 167 -6.67 -10.63 6.76
C THR A 167 -6.92 -9.92 5.44
N GLY A 168 -7.92 -9.03 5.38
CA GLY A 168 -8.21 -8.28 4.17
C GLY A 168 -9.01 -7.02 4.45
N LEU A 169 -8.69 -5.95 3.71
CA LEU A 169 -9.40 -4.69 3.73
C LEU A 169 -9.66 -4.21 2.32
N ALA A 170 -10.84 -3.67 2.06
CA ALA A 170 -11.17 -3.11 0.75
C ALA A 170 -12.13 -1.93 0.85
N PHE A 171 -11.87 -0.89 0.06
CA PHE A 171 -12.86 0.13 -0.25
C PHE A 171 -13.56 -0.20 -1.56
N ARG A 172 -14.89 -0.01 -1.58
CA ARG A 172 -15.71 -0.15 -2.80
C ARG A 172 -16.63 1.05 -2.94
N GLN A 173 -16.49 1.78 -4.05
CA GLN A 173 -17.40 2.86 -4.41
C GLN A 173 -18.65 2.28 -5.08
N ALA A 174 -19.84 2.65 -4.60
CA ALA A 174 -21.13 2.33 -5.20
C ALA A 174 -21.97 3.62 -5.31
N GLY A 175 -21.94 4.26 -6.48
CA GLY A 175 -22.57 5.57 -6.68
C GLY A 175 -21.94 6.64 -5.80
N LYS A 176 -22.74 7.29 -4.94
CA LYS A 176 -22.26 8.29 -3.97
C LYS A 176 -21.80 7.69 -2.64
N THR A 177 -21.97 6.38 -2.45
CA THR A 177 -21.68 5.68 -1.20
C THR A 177 -20.35 4.95 -1.30
N THR A 178 -19.52 5.09 -0.27
CA THR A 178 -18.30 4.29 -0.10
C THR A 178 -18.57 3.17 0.89
N HIS A 179 -18.36 1.94 0.46
CA HIS A 179 -18.39 0.76 1.32
C HIS A 179 -16.96 0.39 1.72
N PHE A 180 -16.80 -0.09 2.94
CA PHE A 180 -15.57 -0.62 3.47
C PHE A 180 -15.80 -2.04 3.95
N VAL A 181 -14.95 -2.96 3.52
CA VAL A 181 -15.04 -4.37 3.90
C VAL A 181 -13.80 -4.70 4.69
N CYS A 182 -13.96 -5.38 5.83
CA CYS A 182 -12.86 -6.02 6.52
C CYS A 182 -13.16 -7.52 6.69
N CYS A 183 -12.13 -8.33 6.47
CA CYS A 183 -12.16 -9.76 6.70
C CYS A 183 -11.23 -10.07 7.87
N ASP A 184 -11.69 -10.92 8.78
CA ASP A 184 -10.88 -11.55 9.83
C ASP A 184 -10.94 -13.08 9.65
N ASN A 185 -10.19 -13.82 10.45
CA ASN A 185 -10.18 -15.29 10.39
C ASN A 185 -11.45 -15.96 10.98
N ARG A 186 -12.54 -15.23 11.20
CA ARG A 186 -13.82 -15.85 11.57
C ARG A 186 -14.52 -16.36 10.32
N GLU A 187 -15.43 -17.30 10.49
CA GLU A 187 -16.24 -17.88 9.41
C GLU A 187 -17.10 -16.85 8.62
N ARG A 188 -17.13 -15.56 9.01
CA ARG A 188 -17.96 -14.52 8.35
C ARG A 188 -17.23 -13.18 8.23
N PRO A 189 -17.12 -12.59 7.02
CA PRO A 189 -16.57 -11.26 6.83
C PRO A 189 -17.52 -10.18 7.38
N VAL A 190 -16.96 -9.05 7.85
CA VAL A 190 -17.74 -7.93 8.40
C VAL A 190 -17.80 -6.80 7.37
N LEU A 191 -19.01 -6.44 6.95
CA LEU A 191 -19.25 -5.34 6.00
C LEU A 191 -19.59 -4.05 6.74
N TYR A 192 -18.82 -2.99 6.47
CA TYR A 192 -19.10 -1.63 6.91
C TYR A 192 -19.58 -0.78 5.73
N SER A 193 -20.75 -0.16 5.83
CA SER A 193 -21.20 0.84 4.85
C SER A 193 -21.05 2.24 5.44
N PHE A 194 -20.27 3.12 4.79
CA PHE A 194 -20.25 4.54 5.16
C PHE A 194 -21.39 5.27 4.48
N TRP A 195 -22.48 5.51 5.21
CA TRP A 195 -23.57 6.35 4.72
C TRP A 195 -23.30 7.82 5.08
N LYS A 196 -22.88 8.65 4.11
CA LYS A 196 -22.81 10.10 4.31
C LYS A 196 -24.16 10.73 3.96
N ARG A 197 -25.08 10.82 4.93
CA ARG A 197 -26.24 11.73 4.79
C ARG A 197 -25.77 13.16 5.08
N LEU A 198 -25.44 13.91 4.05
CA LEU A 198 -25.48 15.38 4.14
C LEU A 198 -26.95 15.79 4.15
N SER A 199 -27.51 15.97 5.34
CA SER A 199 -28.71 16.78 5.51
C SER A 199 -28.49 17.65 6.74
N SER A 200 -28.30 18.94 6.50
CA SER A 200 -28.37 19.98 7.51
C SER A 200 -29.69 19.87 8.28
N ARG A 201 -29.60 19.93 9.61
CA ARG A 201 -30.66 19.90 10.64
C ARG A 201 -30.86 18.53 11.29
N GLY A 202 -30.59 18.52 12.60
CA GLY A 202 -31.09 17.51 13.52
C GLY A 202 -30.01 16.56 14.03
N VAL A 203 -29.53 16.86 15.24
CA VAL A 203 -28.88 15.99 16.23
C VAL A 203 -29.06 14.49 15.95
N GLY A 204 -27.94 13.78 15.71
CA GLY A 204 -27.92 12.32 15.61
C GLY A 204 -26.52 11.81 15.31
N HIS A 205 -25.92 11.12 16.28
CA HIS A 205 -24.62 10.48 16.17
C HIS A 205 -24.54 9.55 14.94
N PRO A 206 -23.45 9.59 14.14
CA PRO A 206 -23.27 8.68 13.01
C PRO A 206 -22.82 7.31 13.53
N TRP A 207 -23.78 6.45 13.86
CA TRP A 207 -23.50 5.06 14.24
C TRP A 207 -23.22 4.21 13.00
N LEU A 208 -22.04 3.59 12.98
CA LEU A 208 -21.66 2.49 12.09
C LEU A 208 -22.60 1.31 12.37
N TRP A 209 -23.39 0.88 11.39
CA TRP A 209 -24.10 -0.38 11.46
C TRP A 209 -23.27 -1.45 10.73
N PRO A 210 -22.75 -2.47 11.43
CA PRO A 210 -22.22 -3.65 10.76
C PRO A 210 -23.39 -4.40 10.12
N ALA A 211 -23.42 -4.45 8.79
CA ALA A 211 -24.37 -5.29 8.08
C ALA A 211 -23.79 -6.72 8.07
N LEU A 212 -24.27 -7.57 8.98
CA LEU A 212 -24.03 -9.02 8.90
C LEU A 212 -24.71 -9.53 7.62
N LEU A 213 -23.92 -10.06 6.69
CA LEU A 213 -24.45 -10.84 5.58
C LEU A 213 -25.08 -12.11 6.16
N SER A 214 -26.40 -12.17 6.23
CA SER A 214 -27.13 -13.45 6.33
C SER A 214 -27.16 -14.08 4.94
N PRO A 215 -26.79 -15.36 4.79
CA PRO A 215 -27.07 -16.08 3.55
C PRO A 215 -28.59 -16.21 3.40
N LYS A 216 -29.08 -15.97 2.17
CA LYS A 216 -30.42 -16.38 1.76
C LYS A 216 -30.49 -17.89 1.62
#